data_AF-A0A6B0ULK2-F1
#
_entry.id   AF-A0A6B0ULK2-F1
#
_cell.length_a   1.000
_cell.length_b   1.000
_cell.length_c   1.000
_cell.angle_alpha   90.00
_cell.angle_beta   90.00
_cell.angle_gamma   90.00
#
_symmetry.space_group_name_H-M   'P 1'
#
loop_
_entity.id
_entity.type
_entity.pdbx_description
1 polymer ?
#
loop_
_entity_poly.entity_id
_entity_poly.type
_entity_poly.pdbx_seq_one_letter_code
_entity_poly.pdbx_strand_id
1 'polypeptide(L)'
;MNTPKLRELLLLLLSASVNAAGESATAPEQAGCIGQARTETWYLGIYVVTDDYFRSCSPYKNHTLEEYLKAFVGGVRLHFQDLRSPAIKIVYLGSRNLNADEESKIIGSLEKKAESA
;
A
#
# COMPACT_ATOMS: atom_id res chain seq x y z
N MET A 1 -7.01 -3.32 -20.07
CA MET A 1 -5.75 -2.91 -20.75
C MET A 1 -5.60 -1.41 -20.49
N ASN A 2 -4.79 -0.97 -19.53
CA ASN A 2 -3.35 -0.76 -19.70
C ASN A 2 -2.60 -0.90 -18.37
N THR A 3 -2.18 -2.12 -18.06
CA THR A 3 -1.29 -2.46 -16.93
C THR A 3 0.22 -2.31 -17.17
N PRO A 4 0.77 -2.00 -18.38
CA PRO A 4 2.23 -1.97 -18.55
C PRO A 4 2.89 -0.76 -17.88
N LYS A 5 2.17 0.36 -17.68
CA LYS A 5 2.76 1.59 -17.13
C LYS A 5 3.13 1.51 -15.64
N LEU A 6 2.42 0.69 -14.85
CA LEU A 6 2.70 0.54 -13.42
C LEU A 6 3.97 -0.30 -13.17
N ARG A 7 4.16 -1.34 -13.99
CA ARG A 7 5.32 -2.22 -13.92
C ARG A 7 6.61 -1.48 -14.28
N GLU A 8 6.55 -0.64 -15.32
CA GLU A 8 7.66 0.23 -15.74
C GLU A 8 8.04 1.23 -14.64
N LEU A 9 7.05 1.87 -13.99
CA LEU A 9 7.29 2.82 -12.90
C LEU A 9 7.98 2.17 -11.70
N LEU A 10 7.60 0.94 -11.35
CA LEU A 10 8.21 0.18 -10.26
C LEU A 10 9.67 -0.22 -10.57
N LEU A 11 9.96 -0.59 -11.82
CA LEU A 11 11.33 -0.90 -12.26
C LEU A 11 12.23 0.34 -12.22
N LEU A 12 11.71 1.51 -12.59
CA LEU A 12 12.45 2.77 -12.58
C LEU A 12 12.85 3.22 -11.16
N LEU A 13 11.97 2.98 -10.18
CA LEU A 13 12.23 3.31 -8.77
C LEU A 13 13.29 2.39 -8.14
N LEU A 14 13.36 1.13 -8.56
CA LEU A 14 14.35 0.16 -8.07
C LEU A 14 15.76 0.41 -8.63
N SER A 15 15.90 1.03 -9.80
CA SER A 15 17.21 1.36 -10.38
C SER A 15 17.87 2.60 -9.79
N ALA A 16 17.13 3.43 -9.04
CA ALA A 16 17.65 4.68 -8.49
C ALA A 16 18.39 4.53 -7.14
N SER A 17 18.34 3.35 -6.50
CA SER A 17 19.01 3.11 -5.21
C SER A 17 20.33 2.36 -5.37
N VAL A 18 21.27 2.91 -6.14
CA VAL A 18 22.67 2.46 -6.13
C VAL A 18 23.57 3.69 -6.21
N ASN A 19 24.10 4.12 -5.06
CA ASN A 19 25.52 4.46 -4.86
C ASN A 19 25.76 5.10 -3.48
N ALA A 20 26.59 4.46 -2.67
CA ALA A 20 27.70 5.11 -1.98
C ALA A 20 28.69 4.02 -1.52
N ALA A 21 29.70 3.76 -2.37
CA ALA A 21 30.87 2.96 -2.05
C ALA A 21 31.71 3.70 -0.99
N GLY A 22 32.00 3.02 0.12
CA GLY A 22 33.01 3.43 1.10
C GLY A 22 34.22 2.51 0.96
N GLU A 23 35.37 3.11 0.66
CA GLU A 23 36.65 2.47 0.37
C GLU A 23 37.46 2.13 1.64
N SER A 24 38.32 1.12 1.53
CA SER A 24 39.50 0.77 2.36
C SER A 24 39.32 -0.23 3.53
N ALA A 25 39.80 -1.47 3.33
CA ALA A 25 40.90 -2.10 4.11
C ALA A 25 40.99 -3.62 3.84
N THR A 26 42.19 -4.08 3.48
CA THR A 26 42.59 -5.47 3.20
C THR A 26 42.82 -6.30 4.47
N ALA A 27 42.24 -7.51 4.55
CA ALA A 27 42.81 -8.75 5.16
C ALA A 27 41.83 -9.96 4.99
N PRO A 28 42.33 -11.21 4.98
CA PRO A 28 41.81 -12.29 4.13
C PRO A 28 40.88 -13.32 4.80
N GLU A 29 40.19 -14.07 3.94
CA GLU A 29 39.60 -15.40 4.12
C GLU A 29 38.81 -15.70 5.40
N GLN A 30 37.48 -15.56 5.29
CA GLN A 30 36.55 -16.50 5.93
C GLN A 30 35.49 -16.94 4.92
N ALA A 31 35.62 -18.18 4.46
CA ALA A 31 34.49 -18.95 3.94
C ALA A 31 33.49 -19.11 5.10
N GLY A 32 32.37 -18.39 5.04
CA GLY A 32 31.40 -18.34 6.13
C GLY A 32 30.03 -17.87 5.66
N CYS A 33 29.11 -18.83 5.62
CA CYS A 33 27.66 -18.68 5.49
C CYS A 33 27.13 -18.29 4.10
N ILE A 34 26.58 -19.31 3.43
CA ILE A 34 25.49 -19.19 2.47
C ILE A 34 24.57 -18.09 2.96
N GLY A 35 24.51 -16.97 2.22
CA GLY A 35 23.67 -15.84 2.56
C GLY A 35 22.27 -16.35 2.83
N GLN A 36 21.89 -16.35 4.10
CA GLN A 36 20.53 -16.66 4.51
C GLN A 36 19.66 -15.65 3.77
N ALA A 37 18.95 -16.09 2.75
CA ALA A 37 18.08 -15.24 1.96
C ALA A 37 17.12 -14.59 2.96
N ARG A 38 17.39 -13.32 3.32
CA ARG A 38 16.51 -12.55 4.18
C ARG A 38 15.23 -12.45 3.38
N THR A 39 14.24 -13.25 3.74
CA THR A 39 12.89 -13.09 3.21
C THR A 39 12.39 -11.77 3.75
N GLU A 40 12.63 -10.70 2.99
CA GLU A 40 12.19 -9.37 3.35
C GLU A 40 10.68 -9.41 3.53
N THR A 41 10.24 -9.07 4.75
CA THR A 41 8.82 -8.94 5.04
C THR A 41 8.46 -7.48 4.92
N TRP A 42 7.56 -7.16 4.00
CA TRP A 42 7.05 -5.81 3.81
C TRP A 42 5.77 -5.63 4.61
N TYR A 43 5.63 -4.47 5.24
CA TYR A 43 4.43 -4.11 5.98
C TYR A 43 3.66 -3.07 5.18
N LEU A 44 2.44 -3.40 4.82
CA LEU A 44 1.53 -2.47 4.16
C LEU A 44 0.45 -2.04 5.13
N GLY A 45 0.56 -0.79 5.58
CA GLY A 45 -0.44 -0.14 6.41
C GLY A 45 -1.60 0.39 5.56
N ILE A 46 -2.83 0.01 5.91
CA ILE A 46 -4.05 0.48 5.27
C ILE A 46 -4.79 1.40 6.22
N TYR A 47 -4.96 2.65 5.84
CA TYR A 47 -5.80 3.63 6.51
C TYR A 47 -6.96 4.00 5.58
N VAL A 48 -8.19 3.85 6.04
CA VAL A 48 -9.37 4.04 5.19
C VAL A 48 -10.03 5.38 5.49
N VAL A 49 -10.30 6.15 4.44
CA VAL A 49 -11.14 7.34 4.53
C VAL A 49 -12.45 7.08 3.78
N THR A 50 -13.57 7.49 4.38
CA THR A 50 -14.91 7.30 3.78
C THR A 50 -15.59 8.65 3.57
N ASP A 51 -16.17 8.83 2.39
CA ASP A 51 -16.95 10.01 2.00
C ASP A 51 -18.39 9.95 2.57
N ASP A 52 -19.17 11.01 2.35
CA ASP A 52 -20.56 11.06 2.80
C ASP A 52 -21.45 10.06 2.06
N TYR A 53 -21.26 9.91 0.76
CA TYR A 53 -22.05 9.00 -0.06
C TYR A 53 -21.96 7.54 0.42
N PHE A 54 -20.75 7.05 0.66
CA PHE A 54 -20.49 5.72 1.19
C PHE A 54 -21.16 5.55 2.56
N ARG A 55 -21.01 6.51 3.46
CA ARG A 55 -21.60 6.46 4.81
C ARG A 55 -23.12 6.56 4.82
N SER A 56 -23.70 7.18 3.80
CA SER A 56 -25.16 7.33 3.67
C SER A 56 -25.88 5.98 3.45
N CYS A 57 -25.16 4.97 2.96
CA CYS A 57 -25.73 3.64 2.73
C CYS A 57 -26.22 3.00 4.03
N SER A 58 -27.47 2.51 4.02
CA SER A 58 -28.11 1.90 5.19
C SER A 58 -27.33 0.77 5.87
N PRO A 59 -26.54 -0.08 5.17
CA PRO A 59 -25.78 -1.15 5.81
C PRO A 59 -24.64 -0.64 6.70
N TYR A 60 -24.18 0.60 6.53
CA TYR A 60 -23.01 1.12 7.23
C TYR A 60 -23.36 2.09 8.37
N LYS A 61 -24.63 2.14 8.77
CA LYS A 61 -25.03 2.95 9.93
C LYS A 61 -24.51 2.34 11.23
N ASN A 62 -24.16 3.19 12.19
CA ASN A 62 -23.65 2.81 13.52
C ASN A 62 -22.32 2.02 13.47
N HIS A 63 -22.18 0.98 14.30
CA HIS A 63 -20.94 0.19 14.45
C HIS A 63 -20.62 -0.70 13.24
N THR A 64 -21.57 -0.92 12.34
CA THR A 64 -21.41 -1.83 11.19
C THR A 64 -20.34 -1.35 10.21
N LEU A 65 -20.12 -0.04 10.09
CA LEU A 65 -19.09 0.51 9.22
C LEU A 65 -17.68 0.04 9.63
N GLU A 66 -17.35 0.11 10.91
CA GLU A 66 -16.01 -0.27 11.37
C GLU A 66 -15.74 -1.77 11.16
N GLU A 67 -16.73 -2.61 11.45
CA GLU A 67 -16.64 -4.06 11.21
C GLU A 67 -16.49 -4.37 9.72
N TYR A 68 -17.25 -3.68 8.86
CA TYR A 68 -17.14 -3.82 7.42
C TYR A 68 -15.73 -3.44 6.93
N LEU A 69 -15.17 -2.33 7.40
CA LEU A 69 -13.81 -1.90 7.02
C LEU A 69 -12.75 -2.90 7.49
N LYS A 70 -12.88 -3.45 8.71
CA LYS A 70 -12.00 -4.52 9.20
C LYS A 70 -12.11 -5.77 8.34
N ALA A 71 -13.32 -6.17 7.95
CA ALA A 71 -13.56 -7.32 7.08
C ALA A 71 -12.96 -7.11 5.69
N PHE A 72 -13.12 -5.91 5.11
CA PHE A 72 -12.48 -5.53 3.85
C PHE A 72 -10.96 -5.67 3.92
N VAL A 73 -10.32 -5.11 4.96
CA VAL A 73 -8.86 -5.25 5.16
C VAL A 73 -8.46 -6.70 5.42
N GLY A 74 -9.31 -7.49 6.08
CA GLY A 74 -9.16 -8.94 6.20
C GLY A 74 -9.13 -9.65 4.85
N GLY A 75 -10.04 -9.28 3.93
CA GLY A 75 -10.05 -9.77 2.56
C GLY A 75 -8.77 -9.40 1.80
N VAL A 76 -8.28 -8.17 1.95
CA VAL A 76 -6.99 -7.76 1.39
C VAL A 76 -5.87 -8.63 1.97
N ARG A 77 -5.84 -8.87 3.29
CA ARG A 77 -4.84 -9.75 3.91
C ARG A 77 -4.82 -11.15 3.29
N LEU A 78 -6.00 -11.74 3.05
CA LEU A 78 -6.09 -13.06 2.41
C LEU A 78 -5.47 -13.06 1.00
N HIS A 79 -5.66 -11.98 0.24
CA HIS A 79 -5.06 -11.85 -1.10
C HIS A 79 -3.53 -11.90 -1.09
N PHE A 80 -2.90 -11.32 -0.06
CA PHE A 80 -1.44 -11.27 0.07
C PHE A 80 -0.85 -12.45 0.84
N GLN A 81 -1.67 -13.34 1.41
CA GLN A 81 -1.23 -14.41 2.29
C GLN A 81 -0.32 -15.44 1.60
N ASP A 82 -0.57 -15.72 0.32
CA ASP A 82 0.17 -16.73 -0.43
C ASP A 82 1.44 -16.20 -1.13
N LEU A 83 1.73 -14.89 -1.01
CA LEU A 83 2.94 -14.30 -1.57
C LEU A 83 4.15 -14.70 -0.73
N ARG A 84 4.99 -15.57 -1.31
CA ARG A 84 6.14 -16.16 -0.61
C ARG A 84 7.38 -15.28 -0.58
N SER A 85 7.53 -14.36 -1.54
CA SER A 85 8.68 -13.46 -1.59
C SER A 85 8.42 -12.22 -2.47
N PRO A 86 8.45 -11.00 -1.90
CA PRO A 86 8.55 -10.72 -0.46
C PRO A 86 7.27 -11.16 0.26
N ALA A 87 7.40 -11.52 1.55
CA ALA A 87 6.22 -11.75 2.38
C ALA A 87 5.56 -10.39 2.67
N ILE A 88 4.26 -10.24 2.46
CA ILE A 88 3.57 -8.96 2.67
C ILE A 88 2.58 -9.09 3.83
N LYS A 89 2.78 -8.29 4.89
CA LYS A 89 1.90 -8.21 6.05
C LYS A 89 1.00 -6.97 5.96
N ILE A 90 -0.31 -7.23 5.87
CA ILE A 90 -1.33 -6.18 5.86
C ILE A 90 -1.70 -5.78 7.29
N VAL A 91 -1.56 -4.49 7.60
CA VAL A 91 -1.88 -3.89 8.90
C VAL A 91 -3.01 -2.87 8.72
N TYR A 92 -4.09 -3.01 9.48
CA TYR A 92 -5.13 -2.00 9.53
C TYR A 92 -4.71 -0.88 10.49
N LEU A 93 -4.59 0.35 9.97
CA LEU A 93 -4.19 1.53 10.74
C LEU A 93 -5.38 2.32 11.30
N GLY A 94 -6.60 1.96 10.91
CA GLY A 94 -7.83 2.62 11.33
C GLY A 94 -8.54 3.32 10.17
N SER A 95 -9.56 4.08 10.55
CA SER A 95 -10.41 4.79 9.60
C SER A 95 -10.88 6.13 10.16
N ARG A 96 -11.27 7.02 9.26
CA ARG A 96 -12.04 8.23 9.60
C ARG A 96 -12.96 8.63 8.45
N ASN A 97 -13.87 9.53 8.77
CA ASN A 97 -14.71 10.18 7.77
C ASN A 97 -13.96 11.36 7.16
N LEU A 98 -14.17 11.61 5.87
CA LEU A 98 -13.83 12.89 5.27
C LEU A 98 -14.79 13.96 5.80
N ASN A 99 -14.27 15.17 5.99
CA ASN A 99 -15.13 16.35 6.11
C ASN A 99 -15.48 16.89 4.72
N ALA A 100 -16.45 17.79 4.64
CA ALA A 100 -16.95 18.32 3.37
C ALA A 100 -15.86 19.00 2.51
N ASP A 101 -14.93 19.72 3.14
CA ASP A 101 -13.84 20.39 2.44
C ASP A 101 -12.84 19.39 1.86
N GLU A 102 -12.48 18.37 2.64
CA GLU A 102 -11.62 17.26 2.20
C GLU A 102 -12.27 16.47 1.06
N GLU A 103 -13.56 16.17 1.18
CA GLU A 103 -14.32 15.43 0.18
C GLU A 103 -14.41 16.19 -1.14
N SER A 104 -14.72 17.49 -1.09
CA SER A 104 -14.71 18.36 -2.27
C SER A 104 -13.33 18.43 -2.95
N LYS A 105 -12.25 18.43 -2.18
CA LYS A 105 -10.88 18.46 -2.71
C LYS A 105 -10.46 17.13 -3.35
N ILE A 106 -10.79 16.02 -2.70
CA ILE A 106 -10.38 14.68 -3.14
C ILE A 106 -11.28 14.18 -4.27
N ILE A 107 -12.60 14.27 -4.11
CA ILE A 107 -13.62 13.71 -5.02
C ILE A 107 -14.11 14.77 -6.00
N GLY A 108 -14.41 15.98 -5.54
CA GLY A 108 -14.89 17.07 -6.39
C GLY A 108 -13.86 17.55 -7.44
N SER A 109 -12.58 17.16 -7.32
CA SER A 109 -11.58 17.35 -8.38
C SER A 109 -11.70 16.33 -9.52
N LEU A 110 -12.31 15.16 -9.30
CA LEU A 110 -12.54 14.13 -10.30
C LEU A 110 -13.74 14.46 -11.19
N GLU A 111 -14.83 14.98 -10.63
CA GLU A 111 -16.01 15.39 -11.42
C GLU A 111 -15.66 16.52 -12.41
N LYS A 112 -14.89 17.52 -11.95
CA LYS A 112 -14.42 18.62 -12.81
C LYS A 112 -13.51 18.17 -13.95
N LYS A 113 -12.82 17.03 -13.80
CA LYS A 113 -11.95 16.47 -14.84
C LYS A 113 -12.73 15.60 -15.83
N ALA A 114 -13.85 15.02 -15.42
CA ALA A 114 -14.73 14.23 -16.29
C ALA A 114 -15.63 15.11 -17.17
N GLU A 115 -15.99 16.31 -16.71
CA GLU A 115 -16.80 17.27 -17.48
C GLU A 115 -15.99 18.08 -18.52
N SER A 116 -14.66 18.03 -18.43
CA SER A 116 -13.73 18.70 -19.35
C SER A 116 -13.06 17.76 -20.38
N ALA A 117 -13.61 16.57 -20.63
CA ALA A 117 -13.05 15.54 -21.52
C ALA A 117 -14.02 15.16 -22.64
#